data_AF-A0A8T5UC38-F1
#
_entry.id   AF-A0A8T5UC38-F1
#
_cell.length_a   1.000
_cell.length_b   1.000
_cell.length_c   1.000
_cell.angle_alpha   90.00
_cell.angle_beta   90.00
_cell.angle_gamma   90.00
#
_symmetry.space_group_name_H-M   'P 1'
#
loop_
_entity.id
_entity.type
_entity.pdbx_description
1 polymer ?
#
loop_
_entity_poly.entity_id
_entity_poly.type
_entity_poly.pdbx_seq_one_letter_code
_entity_poly.pdbx_strand_id
1 'polypeptide(L)'
;MNFIKTFLITLAIYIGLNAVFLAVSIFISTSFPLDDIFFVVSTLFSPIMSTPGTSFMVAIGLIAAFDLLVFLSFLALIVPPLVAVIVGARLGETGKISFLSWFLTAVISCVVYLLLLILGQDASTLLGNTWAGLQLLFGFIGAILYMIIAGVVNGIFYGCFSYLFSKGSL
;
A
#
# COMPACT_ATOMS: atom_id res chain seq x y z
N MET A 1 -23.27 -6.17 4.08
CA MET A 1 -22.30 -7.24 4.37
C MET A 1 -21.62 -6.97 5.70
N ASN A 2 -21.37 -8.02 6.49
CA ASN A 2 -20.70 -7.89 7.79
C ASN A 2 -19.23 -7.43 7.66
N PHE A 3 -18.64 -7.07 8.79
CA PHE A 3 -17.27 -6.55 8.88
C PHE A 3 -16.22 -7.49 8.27
N ILE A 4 -16.23 -8.77 8.64
CA ILE A 4 -15.20 -9.73 8.23
C ILE A 4 -15.18 -9.90 6.72
N LYS A 5 -16.34 -10.08 6.09
CA LYS A 5 -16.43 -10.22 4.63
C LYS A 5 -15.98 -8.95 3.93
N THR A 6 -16.34 -7.78 4.45
CA THR A 6 -15.94 -6.48 3.88
C THR A 6 -14.43 -6.32 3.95
N PHE A 7 -13.83 -6.64 5.10
CA PHE A 7 -12.38 -6.67 5.30
C PHE A 7 -11.66 -7.62 4.33
N LEU A 8 -12.11 -8.86 4.20
CA LEU A 8 -11.47 -9.84 3.31
C LEU A 8 -11.50 -9.39 1.84
N ILE A 9 -12.61 -8.79 1.41
CA ILE A 9 -12.73 -8.27 0.05
C ILE A 9 -11.87 -7.02 -0.14
N THR A 10 -11.81 -6.08 0.81
CA THR A 10 -10.93 -4.92 0.70
C THR A 10 -9.46 -5.33 0.63
N LEU A 11 -9.05 -6.32 1.44
CA LEU A 11 -7.70 -6.89 1.39
C LEU A 11 -7.42 -7.57 0.05
N ALA A 12 -8.34 -8.40 -0.44
CA ALA A 12 -8.17 -9.10 -1.71
C ALA A 12 -8.08 -8.14 -2.90
N ILE A 13 -8.90 -7.08 -2.93
CA ILE A 13 -8.85 -6.06 -3.99
C ILE A 13 -7.54 -5.27 -3.91
N TYR A 14 -7.11 -4.89 -2.71
CA TYR A 14 -5.84 -4.19 -2.52
C TYR A 14 -4.66 -5.01 -3.03
N ILE A 15 -4.52 -6.26 -2.58
CA ILE A 15 -3.44 -7.15 -3.02
C ILE A 15 -3.55 -7.47 -4.51
N GLY A 16 -4.76 -7.75 -5.01
CA GLY A 16 -5.00 -8.08 -6.41
C GLY A 16 -4.62 -6.94 -7.36
N LEU A 17 -4.95 -5.69 -7.02
CA LEU A 17 -4.54 -4.54 -7.80
C LEU A 17 -3.03 -4.29 -7.71
N ASN A 18 -2.42 -4.46 -6.52
CA ASN A 18 -0.96 -4.39 -6.40
C ASN A 18 -0.27 -5.45 -7.27
N ALA A 19 -0.84 -6.66 -7.38
CA ALA A 19 -0.34 -7.70 -8.27
C ALA A 19 -0.43 -7.30 -9.76
N VAL A 20 -1.49 -6.58 -10.16
CA VAL A 20 -1.59 -6.02 -11.53
C VAL A 20 -0.48 -5.00 -11.77
N PHE A 21 -0.23 -4.07 -10.84
CA PHE A 21 0.84 -3.09 -10.98
C PHE A 21 2.24 -3.72 -10.94
N LEU A 22 2.42 -4.78 -10.16
CA LEU A 22 3.62 -5.61 -10.18
C LEU A 22 3.83 -6.24 -11.56
N ALA A 23 2.80 -6.86 -12.14
CA ALA A 23 2.89 -7.43 -13.49
C ALA A 23 3.26 -6.36 -14.53
N VAL A 24 2.67 -5.17 -14.45
CA VAL A 24 3.02 -4.03 -15.31
C VAL A 24 4.50 -3.66 -15.14
N SER A 25 5.00 -3.61 -13.89
CA SER A 25 6.41 -3.31 -13.59
C SER A 25 7.37 -4.35 -14.17
N ILE A 26 7.00 -5.63 -14.12
CA ILE A 26 7.75 -6.73 -14.73
C ILE A 26 7.84 -6.58 -16.25
N PHE A 27 6.75 -6.20 -16.92
CA PHE A 27 6.76 -6.03 -18.38
C PHE A 27 7.51 -4.79 -18.85
N ILE A 28 7.53 -3.74 -18.02
CA ILE A 28 8.11 -2.44 -18.37
C ILE A 28 9.60 -2.38 -18.03
N SER A 29 10.03 -2.97 -16.91
CA SER A 29 11.41 -2.92 -16.44
C SER A 29 12.17 -4.17 -16.83
N THR A 30 13.10 -4.04 -17.77
CA THR A 30 13.97 -5.16 -18.21
C THR A 30 14.91 -5.66 -17.11
N SER A 31 15.09 -4.89 -16.04
CA SER A 31 15.92 -5.21 -14.88
C SER A 31 15.10 -5.58 -13.65
N PHE A 32 13.83 -5.95 -13.82
CA PHE A 32 12.99 -6.37 -12.70
C PHE A 32 13.53 -7.70 -12.10
N PRO A 33 13.75 -7.78 -10.78
CA PRO A 33 14.41 -8.91 -10.11
C PRO A 33 13.45 -10.10 -9.92
N LEU A 34 13.17 -10.85 -10.98
CA LEU A 34 12.21 -11.96 -10.96
C LEU A 34 12.65 -13.14 -10.07
N ASP A 35 13.94 -13.28 -9.82
CA ASP A 35 14.56 -14.30 -8.97
C ASP A 35 14.52 -13.95 -7.47
N ASP A 36 14.30 -12.68 -7.14
CA ASP A 36 14.18 -12.21 -5.76
C ASP A 36 12.74 -12.34 -5.25
N ILE A 37 12.36 -13.56 -4.87
CA ILE A 37 11.00 -13.89 -4.42
C ILE A 37 10.58 -13.04 -3.22
N PHE A 38 11.50 -12.73 -2.29
CA PHE A 38 11.19 -11.89 -1.13
C PHE A 38 10.81 -10.47 -1.56
N PHE A 39 11.58 -9.88 -2.48
CA PHE A 39 11.25 -8.59 -3.05
C PHE A 39 9.91 -8.65 -3.79
N VAL A 40 9.70 -9.63 -4.69
CA VAL A 40 8.45 -9.76 -5.45
C VAL A 40 7.23 -9.84 -4.54
N VAL A 41 7.25 -10.68 -3.51
CA VAL A 41 6.11 -10.81 -2.58
C VAL A 41 5.92 -9.53 -1.76
N SER A 42 7.01 -8.87 -1.34
CA SER A 42 6.93 -7.61 -0.58
C SER A 42 6.28 -6.47 -1.37
N THR A 43 6.46 -6.43 -2.69
CA THR A 43 5.88 -5.36 -3.53
C THR A 43 4.35 -5.38 -3.54
N LEU A 44 3.72 -6.51 -3.20
CA LEU A 44 2.26 -6.60 -3.05
C LEU A 44 1.72 -5.79 -1.86
N PHE A 45 2.59 -5.43 -0.91
CA PHE A 45 2.24 -4.70 0.31
C PHE A 45 3.00 -3.38 0.44
N SER A 46 4.03 -3.16 -0.37
CA SER A 46 4.89 -1.96 -0.30
C SER A 46 4.14 -0.64 -0.43
N PRO A 47 3.00 -0.50 -1.17
CA PRO A 47 2.34 0.79 -1.30
C PRO A 47 1.94 1.44 0.03
N ILE A 48 1.75 0.65 1.09
CA ILE A 48 1.41 1.15 2.43
C ILE A 48 2.55 1.90 3.12
N MET A 49 3.80 1.74 2.63
CA MET A 49 4.98 2.39 3.20
C MET A 49 5.02 3.89 2.94
N SER A 50 4.35 4.35 1.89
CA SER A 50 4.27 5.77 1.56
C SER A 50 3.01 6.37 2.19
N THR A 51 3.17 7.51 2.86
CA THR A 51 2.00 8.25 3.35
C THR A 51 1.24 8.83 2.16
N PRO A 52 -0.10 8.91 2.21
CA PRO A 52 -0.91 9.40 1.09
C PRO A 52 -0.44 10.78 0.60
N GLY A 53 -0.16 11.71 1.52
CA GLY A 53 0.34 13.05 1.16
C GLY A 53 1.60 13.01 0.30
N THR A 54 2.56 12.13 0.63
CA THR A 54 3.79 11.93 -0.17
C THR A 54 3.45 11.35 -1.53
N SER A 55 2.62 10.31 -1.59
CA SER A 55 2.21 9.66 -2.84
C SER A 55 1.53 10.66 -3.80
N PHE A 56 0.61 11.49 -3.32
CA PHE A 56 -0.07 12.51 -4.12
C PHE A 56 0.88 13.61 -4.61
N MET A 57 1.77 14.10 -3.74
CA MET A 57 2.74 15.13 -4.14
C MET A 57 3.69 14.65 -5.23
N VAL A 58 4.16 13.40 -5.14
CA VAL A 58 5.02 12.84 -6.18
C VAL A 58 4.26 12.62 -7.48
N ALA A 59 3.01 12.11 -7.41
CA ALA A 59 2.18 11.96 -8.61
C ALA A 59 1.96 13.29 -9.35
N ILE A 60 1.71 14.39 -8.62
CA ILE A 60 1.57 15.74 -9.21
C ILE A 60 2.87 16.18 -9.90
N GLY A 61 4.03 15.97 -9.26
CA GLY A 61 5.33 16.31 -9.84
C GLY A 61 5.64 15.55 -11.13
N LEU A 62 5.24 14.27 -11.21
CA LEU A 62 5.47 13.43 -12.37
C LEU A 62 4.55 13.78 -13.55
N ILE A 63 3.30 14.19 -13.28
CA ILE A 63 2.41 14.72 -14.31
C ILE A 63 3.03 15.96 -14.95
N ALA A 64 3.63 16.84 -14.14
CA ALA A 64 4.31 18.04 -14.65
C ALA A 64 5.58 17.72 -15.48
N ALA A 65 6.22 16.58 -15.21
CA ALA A 65 7.44 16.15 -15.90
C ALA A 65 7.19 15.30 -17.17
N PHE A 66 5.95 14.94 -17.49
CA PHE A 66 5.57 14.07 -18.62
C PHE A 66 6.27 12.69 -18.66
N ASP A 67 6.78 12.20 -17.53
CA ASP A 67 7.36 10.86 -17.46
C ASP A 67 6.26 9.83 -17.20
N LEU A 68 5.69 9.32 -18.30
CA LEU A 68 4.60 8.34 -18.26
C LEU A 68 5.01 7.03 -17.56
N LEU A 69 6.27 6.63 -17.66
CA LEU A 69 6.76 5.36 -17.12
C LEU A 69 6.80 5.41 -15.59
N VAL A 70 7.40 6.47 -15.07
CA VAL A 70 7.50 6.71 -13.64
C VAL A 70 6.10 7.02 -13.09
N PHE A 71 5.26 7.75 -13.82
CA PHE A 71 3.88 7.99 -13.44
C PHE A 71 3.08 6.69 -13.23
N LEU A 72 3.15 5.73 -14.15
CA LEU A 72 2.47 4.43 -14.02
C LEU A 72 2.90 3.65 -12.77
N SER A 73 4.19 3.75 -12.42
CA SER A 73 4.75 3.09 -11.23
C SER A 73 4.25 3.74 -9.94
N PHE A 74 4.06 5.06 -9.95
CA PHE A 74 3.52 5.82 -8.81
C PHE A 74 2.00 5.68 -8.64
N LEU A 75 1.25 5.39 -9.71
CA LEU A 75 -0.18 5.08 -9.60
C LEU A 75 -0.43 3.87 -8.71
N ALA A 76 0.52 2.93 -8.61
CA ALA A 76 0.43 1.79 -7.70
C ALA A 76 0.34 2.21 -6.22
N LEU A 77 0.79 3.43 -5.86
CA LEU A 77 0.73 3.95 -4.50
C LEU A 77 -0.63 4.58 -4.15
N ILE A 78 -1.48 4.85 -5.14
CA ILE A 78 -2.73 5.61 -4.97
C ILE A 78 -3.94 4.79 -5.43
N VAL A 79 -3.87 4.16 -6.59
CA VAL A 79 -5.03 3.49 -7.22
C VAL A 79 -5.47 2.27 -6.41
N PRO A 80 -4.60 1.31 -6.03
CA PRO A 80 -5.01 0.16 -5.23
C PRO A 80 -5.70 0.51 -3.91
N PRO A 81 -5.16 1.40 -3.03
CA PRO A 81 -5.87 1.78 -1.81
C PRO A 81 -7.19 2.49 -2.09
N LEU A 82 -7.25 3.40 -3.09
CA LEU A 82 -8.46 4.13 -3.44
C LEU A 82 -9.58 3.18 -3.93
N VAL A 83 -9.27 2.26 -4.84
CA VAL A 83 -10.25 1.31 -5.37
C VAL A 83 -10.71 0.35 -4.28
N ALA A 84 -9.79 -0.14 -3.44
CA ALA A 84 -10.13 -1.00 -2.32
C ALA A 84 -11.13 -0.31 -1.36
N VAL A 85 -10.93 0.97 -1.02
CA VAL A 85 -11.88 1.69 -0.16
C VAL A 85 -13.22 1.98 -0.83
N ILE A 86 -13.24 2.28 -2.13
CA ILE A 86 -14.50 2.46 -2.87
C ILE A 86 -15.30 1.16 -2.87
N VAL A 87 -14.67 0.03 -3.16
CA VAL A 87 -15.34 -1.29 -3.12
C VAL A 87 -15.81 -1.61 -1.70
N GLY A 88 -14.96 -1.42 -0.69
CA GLY A 88 -15.30 -1.62 0.72
C GLY A 88 -16.53 -0.81 1.14
N ALA A 89 -16.55 0.47 0.77
CA ALA A 89 -17.65 1.39 1.04
C ALA A 89 -19.00 0.95 0.45
N ARG A 90 -18.99 0.36 -0.76
CA ARG A 90 -20.21 -0.09 -1.44
C ARG A 90 -20.76 -1.40 -0.89
N LEU A 91 -19.89 -2.23 -0.31
CA LEU A 91 -20.24 -3.55 0.21
C LEU A 91 -20.57 -3.52 1.72
N GLY A 92 -19.93 -2.64 2.47
CA GLY A 92 -20.18 -2.45 3.89
C GLY A 92 -21.62 -2.01 4.18
N GLU A 93 -22.19 -2.51 5.28
CA GLU A 93 -23.53 -2.11 5.74
C GLU A 93 -23.57 -0.69 6.31
N THR A 94 -22.46 -0.22 6.87
CA THR A 94 -22.37 1.11 7.49
C THR A 94 -21.03 1.75 7.14
N GLY A 95 -20.95 3.08 7.25
CA GLY A 95 -19.68 3.80 7.12
C GLY A 95 -18.64 3.34 8.13
N LYS A 96 -19.05 3.01 9.36
CA LYS A 96 -18.14 2.47 10.38
C LYS A 96 -17.54 1.13 9.97
N ILE A 97 -18.34 0.21 9.44
CA ILE A 97 -17.84 -1.07 8.95
C ILE A 97 -16.85 -0.84 7.81
N SER A 98 -17.20 0.01 6.86
CA SER A 98 -16.36 0.31 5.69
C SER A 98 -15.02 0.94 6.08
N PHE A 99 -15.04 1.90 7.02
CA PHE A 99 -13.85 2.51 7.59
C PHE A 99 -12.95 1.47 8.26
N LEU A 100 -13.52 0.68 9.19
CA LEU A 100 -12.73 -0.26 9.99
C LEU A 100 -12.17 -1.40 9.13
N SER A 101 -12.90 -1.84 8.10
CA SER A 101 -12.44 -2.89 7.19
C SER A 101 -11.20 -2.44 6.41
N TRP A 102 -11.21 -1.19 5.92
CA TRP A 102 -10.01 -0.61 5.32
C TRP A 102 -8.89 -0.40 6.33
N PHE A 103 -9.20 0.20 7.49
CA PHE A 103 -8.19 0.46 8.52
C PHE A 103 -7.43 -0.81 8.91
N LEU A 104 -8.15 -1.93 9.09
CA LEU A 104 -7.53 -3.22 9.36
C LEU A 104 -6.72 -3.75 8.16
N THR A 105 -7.20 -3.55 6.94
CA THR A 105 -6.45 -3.89 5.71
C THR A 105 -5.11 -3.16 5.65
N ALA A 106 -5.10 -1.85 5.94
CA ALA A 106 -3.91 -1.02 5.97
C ALA A 106 -2.92 -1.47 7.05
N VAL A 107 -3.40 -1.70 8.28
CA VAL A 107 -2.55 -2.15 9.39
C VAL A 107 -1.95 -3.53 9.12
N ILE A 108 -2.74 -4.50 8.66
CA ILE A 108 -2.24 -5.85 8.34
C ILE A 108 -1.22 -5.79 7.20
N SER A 109 -1.51 -5.05 6.13
CA SER A 109 -0.58 -4.90 5.00
C SER A 109 0.75 -4.28 5.45
N CYS A 110 0.69 -3.28 6.33
CA CYS A 110 1.86 -2.67 6.93
C CYS A 110 2.68 -3.65 7.77
N VAL A 111 2.01 -4.43 8.63
CA VAL A 111 2.70 -5.43 9.48
C VAL A 111 3.33 -6.51 8.62
N VAL A 112 2.62 -7.03 7.62
CA VAL A 112 3.15 -8.03 6.69
C VAL A 112 4.36 -7.48 5.94
N TYR A 113 4.28 -6.27 5.40
CA TYR A 113 5.41 -5.66 4.70
C TYR A 113 6.62 -5.44 5.62
N LEU A 114 6.40 -4.98 6.84
CA LEU A 114 7.46 -4.81 7.84
C LEU A 114 8.15 -6.15 8.17
N LEU A 115 7.38 -7.23 8.33
CA LEU A 115 7.92 -8.56 8.55
C LEU A 115 8.74 -9.02 7.34
N LEU A 116 8.24 -8.81 6.12
CA LEU A 116 8.97 -9.14 4.89
C LEU A 116 10.26 -8.33 4.75
N LEU A 117 10.27 -7.06 5.13
CA LEU A 117 11.49 -6.24 5.15
C LEU A 117 12.51 -6.79 6.14
N ILE A 118 12.13 -7.04 7.39
CA ILE A 118 13.05 -7.50 8.44
C ILE A 118 13.56 -8.91 8.15
N LEU A 119 12.71 -9.83 7.71
CA LEU A 119 13.09 -11.21 7.43
C LEU A 119 13.81 -11.34 6.08
N GLY A 120 13.47 -10.49 5.11
CA GLY A 120 14.03 -10.52 3.77
C GLY A 120 15.30 -9.71 3.61
N GLN A 121 15.72 -8.90 4.59
CA GLN A 121 16.90 -8.01 4.46
C GLN A 121 18.20 -8.76 4.12
N ASP A 122 18.36 -9.99 4.60
CA ASP A 122 19.55 -10.82 4.34
C ASP A 122 19.40 -11.69 3.07
N ALA A 123 18.17 -11.90 2.61
CA ALA A 123 17.85 -12.74 1.46
C ALA A 123 17.68 -11.93 0.15
N SER A 124 17.41 -10.64 0.26
CA SER A 124 17.17 -9.73 -0.86
C SER A 124 18.03 -8.49 -0.70
N THR A 125 18.93 -8.23 -1.66
CA THR A 125 19.73 -7.00 -1.65
C THR A 125 18.86 -5.75 -1.72
N LEU A 126 17.73 -5.80 -2.42
CA LEU A 126 16.81 -4.67 -2.55
C LEU A 126 16.08 -4.38 -1.23
N LEU A 127 15.60 -5.41 -0.53
CA LEU A 127 15.01 -5.23 0.80
C LEU A 127 16.06 -4.82 1.82
N GLY A 128 17.26 -5.39 1.76
CA GLY A 128 18.40 -4.98 2.59
C GLY A 128 18.73 -3.51 2.42
N ASN A 129 18.82 -3.02 1.18
CA ASN A 129 19.06 -1.60 0.89
C ASN A 129 17.91 -0.70 1.38
N THR A 130 16.66 -1.12 1.17
CA THR A 130 15.48 -0.38 1.62
C THR A 130 15.47 -0.25 3.15
N TRP A 131 15.72 -1.36 3.85
CA TRP A 131 15.74 -1.42 5.30
C TRP A 131 16.93 -0.64 5.89
N ALA A 132 18.12 -0.78 5.30
CA ALA A 132 19.30 0.01 5.68
C ALA A 132 19.05 1.51 5.51
N GLY A 133 18.40 1.93 4.40
CA GLY A 133 18.00 3.33 4.19
C GLY A 133 17.09 3.88 5.28
N LEU A 134 16.08 3.10 5.69
CA LEU A 134 15.20 3.48 6.80
C LEU A 134 15.96 3.57 8.14
N GLN A 135 16.86 2.61 8.41
CA GLN A 135 17.69 2.64 9.61
C GLN A 135 18.65 3.84 9.65
N LEU A 136 19.21 4.25 8.51
CA LEU A 136 20.06 5.43 8.43
C LEU A 136 19.30 6.72 8.74
N LEU A 137 18.05 6.82 8.30
CA LEU A 137 17.22 8.02 8.50
C LEU A 137 16.62 8.11 9.91
N PHE A 138 16.20 6.97 10.47
CA PHE A 138 15.38 6.95 11.68
C PHE A 138 15.97 6.12 12.83
N GLY A 139 17.07 5.39 12.61
CA GLY A 139 17.54 4.33 13.49
C GLY A 139 16.66 3.08 13.43
N PHE A 140 17.08 1.99 14.08
CA PHE A 140 16.35 0.71 14.05
C PHE A 140 14.91 0.81 14.57
N ILE A 141 14.74 1.35 15.78
CA ILE A 141 13.41 1.53 16.39
C ILE A 141 12.60 2.57 15.61
N GLY A 142 13.22 3.66 15.16
CA GLY A 142 12.52 4.69 14.41
C GLY A 142 12.03 4.20 13.04
N ALA A 143 12.76 3.30 12.37
CA ALA A 143 12.33 2.67 11.13
C ALA A 143 11.06 1.82 11.33
N ILE A 144 11.00 1.03 12.41
CA ILE A 144 9.81 0.27 12.79
C ILE A 144 8.61 1.21 13.03
N LEU A 145 8.83 2.26 13.83
CA LEU A 145 7.77 3.23 14.16
C LEU A 145 7.29 3.99 12.92
N TYR A 146 8.21 4.40 12.04
CA TYR A 146 7.88 5.07 10.78
C TYR A 146 6.93 4.22 9.93
N MET A 147 7.24 2.93 9.78
CA MET A 147 6.40 1.99 9.03
C MET A 147 5.00 1.86 9.66
N ILE A 148 4.92 1.66 10.97
CA ILE A 148 3.64 1.57 11.70
C ILE A 148 2.81 2.85 11.52
N ILE A 149 3.45 4.01 11.63
CA ILE A 149 2.80 5.32 11.44
C ILE A 149 2.29 5.44 10.00
N ALA A 150 3.05 5.03 8.99
CA ALA A 150 2.60 5.02 7.60
C ALA A 150 1.34 4.15 7.42
N GLY A 151 1.30 2.96 8.02
CA GLY A 151 0.11 2.10 8.04
C GLY A 151 -1.11 2.76 8.70
N VAL A 152 -0.93 3.39 9.87
CA VAL A 152 -2.01 4.10 10.58
C VAL A 152 -2.51 5.29 9.76
N VAL A 153 -1.62 6.10 9.22
CA VAL A 153 -1.98 7.28 8.41
C VAL A 153 -2.74 6.86 7.15
N ASN A 154 -2.29 5.81 6.46
CA ASN A 154 -3.04 5.23 5.33
C ASN A 154 -4.40 4.70 5.76
N GLY A 155 -4.47 4.01 6.90
CA GLY A 155 -5.70 3.50 7.49
C GLY A 155 -6.72 4.60 7.76
N ILE A 156 -6.30 5.70 8.38
CA ILE A 156 -7.16 6.84 8.70
C ILE A 156 -7.58 7.56 7.41
N PHE A 157 -6.61 7.95 6.58
CA PHE A 157 -6.86 8.78 5.40
C PHE A 157 -7.83 8.13 4.44
N TYR A 158 -7.50 6.94 3.92
CA TYR A 158 -8.38 6.21 3.01
C TYR A 158 -9.59 5.63 3.74
N GLY A 159 -9.52 5.39 5.06
CA GLY A 159 -10.67 5.02 5.87
C GLY A 159 -11.75 6.11 5.86
N CYS A 160 -11.36 7.39 5.96
CA CYS A 160 -12.27 8.51 5.81
C CYS A 160 -12.94 8.53 4.43
N PHE A 161 -12.19 8.26 3.35
CA PHE A 161 -12.78 8.09 2.02
C PHE A 161 -13.79 6.93 1.98
N SER A 162 -13.44 5.78 2.56
CA SER A 162 -14.34 4.63 2.68
C SER A 162 -15.65 5.00 3.39
N TYR A 163 -15.55 5.78 4.47
CA TYR A 163 -16.71 6.26 5.21
C TYR A 163 -17.57 7.20 4.35
N LEU A 164 -16.95 8.18 3.67
CA LEU A 164 -17.64 9.15 2.83
C LEU A 164 -18.37 8.50 1.65
N PHE A 165 -17.82 7.43 1.06
CA PHE A 165 -18.45 6.71 -0.05
C PHE A 165 -19.44 5.62 0.39
N SER A 166 -19.60 5.41 1.70
CA SER A 166 -20.48 4.36 2.22
C SER A 166 -21.95 4.68 2.01
N LYS A 167 -22.79 3.64 2.01
CA LYS A 167 -24.24 3.83 1.93
C LYS A 167 -24.72 4.52 3.22
N GLY A 168 -25.44 5.64 3.08
CA GLY A 168 -25.98 6.41 4.21
C GLY A 168 -25.02 7.44 4.82
N SER A 169 -23.94 7.80 4.13
CA SER A 169 -23.06 8.92 4.52
C SER A 169 -23.59 10.31 4.14
N LEU A 170 -24.75 10.38 3.46
CA LEU A 170 -25.61 11.54 3.21
C LEU A 170 -27.07 11.08 3.19
#